data_AF-A0A1F8N2N5-F1
#
_entry.id   AF-A0A1F8N2N5-F1
#
_cell.length_a   1.000
_cell.length_b   1.000
_cell.length_c   1.000
_cell.angle_alpha   90.00
_cell.angle_beta   90.00
_cell.angle_gamma   90.00
#
_symmetry.space_group_name_H-M   'P 1'
#
loop_
_entity.id
_entity.type
_entity.pdbx_description
1 polymer ?
#
loop_
_entity_poly.entity_id
_entity_poly.type
_entity_poly.pdbx_seq_one_letter_code
_entity_poly.pdbx_strand_id
1 'polypeptide(L)'
;MNSRRNGDETLSRLERAGYGFLRSSPEEETGWEIVRIETIGTDQIRYGFRAPYNDLIVSGLASLQEAKDIAECRMITSYVEMELQRQTY
;
A
#
# COMPACT_ATOMS: atom_id res chain seq x y z
N MET A 1 21.78 -13.69 -8.34
CA MET A 1 20.90 -13.07 -9.36
C MET A 1 19.41 -13.40 -9.09
N ASN A 2 18.88 -13.21 -7.88
CA ASN A 2 17.47 -13.56 -7.56
C ASN A 2 16.56 -12.36 -7.24
N SER A 3 17.10 -11.18 -6.96
CA SER A 3 16.29 -10.03 -6.53
C SER A 3 15.51 -9.34 -7.66
N ARG A 4 15.90 -9.50 -8.94
CA ARG A 4 15.16 -8.90 -10.07
C ARG A 4 13.90 -9.67 -10.47
N ARG A 5 13.83 -10.99 -10.28
CA ARG A 5 12.63 -11.78 -10.62
C ARG A 5 11.48 -11.52 -9.66
N ASN A 6 11.78 -11.35 -8.37
CA ASN A 6 10.74 -11.15 -7.36
C ASN A 6 10.01 -9.82 -7.56
N GLY A 7 10.74 -8.71 -7.76
CA GLY A 7 10.13 -7.39 -7.94
C GLY A 7 9.26 -7.29 -9.21
N ASP A 8 9.62 -8.01 -10.28
CA ASP A 8 8.86 -8.03 -11.54
C ASP A 8 7.53 -8.78 -11.39
N GLU A 9 7.54 -9.88 -10.63
CA GLU A 9 6.33 -10.64 -10.31
C GLU A 9 5.42 -9.87 -9.35
N THR A 10 5.99 -9.25 -8.32
CA THR A 10 5.27 -8.38 -7.36
C THR A 10 4.61 -7.20 -8.09
N LEU A 11 5.33 -6.55 -9.00
CA LEU A 11 4.77 -5.47 -9.81
C LEU A 11 3.61 -5.97 -10.70
N SER A 12 3.78 -7.13 -11.35
CA SER A 12 2.72 -7.74 -12.17
C SER A 12 1.46 -8.07 -11.35
N ARG A 13 1.61 -8.46 -10.07
CA ARG A 13 0.48 -8.67 -9.16
C ARG A 13 -0.24 -7.36 -8.85
N LEU A 14 0.51 -6.30 -8.57
CA LEU A 14 -0.04 -4.96 -8.33
C LEU A 14 -0.79 -4.42 -9.55
N GLU A 15 -0.25 -4.60 -10.76
CA GLU A 15 -0.92 -4.18 -11.99
C GLU A 15 -2.27 -4.87 -12.16
N ARG A 16 -2.34 -6.20 -11.90
CA ARG A 16 -3.60 -6.96 -11.95
C ARG A 16 -4.59 -6.56 -10.87
N ALA A 17 -4.09 -6.15 -9.70
CA ALA A 17 -4.91 -5.62 -8.62
C ALA A 17 -5.35 -4.16 -8.87
N GLY A 18 -4.93 -3.56 -9.99
CA GLY A 18 -5.32 -2.22 -10.40
C GLY A 18 -4.38 -1.11 -9.93
N TYR A 19 -3.24 -1.44 -9.32
CA TYR A 19 -2.25 -0.48 -8.82
C TYR A 19 -1.13 -0.16 -9.83
N GLY A 20 -1.29 -0.52 -11.11
CA GLY A 20 -0.26 -0.32 -12.14
C GLY A 20 0.09 1.14 -12.45
N PHE A 21 -0.74 2.09 -12.00
CA PHE A 21 -0.46 3.52 -12.12
C PHE A 21 0.41 4.07 -10.97
N LEU A 22 0.61 3.30 -9.90
CA LEU A 22 1.44 3.73 -8.77
C LEU A 22 2.90 3.89 -9.21
N ARG A 23 3.55 4.90 -8.65
CA ARG A 23 4.96 5.19 -8.89
C ARG A 23 5.77 4.76 -7.68
N SER A 24 6.95 4.20 -7.94
CA SER A 24 7.90 3.92 -6.88
C SER A 24 8.55 5.22 -6.43
N SER A 25 8.52 5.48 -5.11
CA SER A 25 9.07 6.68 -4.47
C SER A 25 10.01 6.26 -3.34
N PRO A 26 11.17 5.68 -3.65
CA PRO A 26 12.07 5.07 -2.65
C PRO A 26 12.62 6.06 -1.61
N GLU A 27 12.57 7.37 -1.88
CA GLU A 27 13.11 8.43 -1.01
C GLU A 27 12.17 8.78 0.15
N GLU A 28 10.88 8.46 0.08
CA GLU A 28 9.85 8.92 1.02
C GLU A 28 9.18 7.78 1.82
N GLU A 29 9.63 6.54 1.65
CA GLU A 29 8.98 5.38 2.24
C GLU A 29 9.43 4.98 3.63
N THR A 30 10.51 5.58 4.12
CA THR A 30 11.06 5.24 5.44
C THR A 30 10.05 5.53 6.54
N GLY A 31 9.56 4.46 7.18
CA GLY A 31 8.81 4.50 8.43
C GLY A 31 7.31 4.24 8.31
N TRP A 32 6.77 3.97 7.11
CA TRP A 32 5.38 3.52 7.00
C TRP A 32 5.21 2.10 7.54
N GLU A 33 4.16 1.91 8.33
CA GLU A 33 3.83 0.61 8.92
C GLU A 33 2.57 0.02 8.26
N ILE A 34 2.62 -1.25 7.88
CA ILE A 34 1.42 -1.96 7.44
C ILE A 34 0.53 -2.20 8.66
N VAL A 35 -0.72 -1.75 8.58
CA VAL A 35 -1.71 -1.92 9.64
C VAL A 35 -2.91 -2.72 9.15
N ARG A 36 -3.47 -3.54 10.06
CA ARG A 36 -4.74 -4.24 9.89
C ARG A 36 -5.84 -3.39 10.52
N ILE A 37 -6.90 -3.13 9.77
CA ILE A 37 -7.98 -2.22 10.14
C ILE A 37 -9.27 -3.03 10.19
N GLU A 38 -9.81 -3.16 11.39
CA GLU A 38 -11.08 -3.83 11.65
C GLU A 38 -12.17 -2.78 11.79
N THR A 39 -13.23 -2.92 11.00
CA THR A 39 -14.36 -2.00 11.07
C THR A 39 -15.41 -2.59 12.01
N ILE A 40 -15.63 -1.94 13.16
CA ILE A 40 -16.62 -2.38 14.16
C ILE A 40 -18.00 -2.48 13.50
N GLY A 41 -18.68 -3.63 13.70
CA GLY A 41 -20.02 -3.86 13.14
C GLY A 41 -20.02 -4.45 11.73
N THR A 42 -18.84 -4.68 11.14
CA THR A 42 -18.71 -5.46 9.89
C THR A 42 -17.63 -6.53 10.08
N ASP A 43 -17.80 -7.69 9.47
CA ASP A 43 -16.72 -8.71 9.40
C ASP A 43 -15.64 -8.35 8.37
N GLN A 44 -15.60 -7.09 7.91
CA GLN A 44 -14.63 -6.63 6.92
C GLN A 44 -13.31 -6.28 7.58
N ILE A 45 -12.27 -7.00 7.16
CA ILE A 45 -10.88 -6.70 7.47
C ILE A 45 -10.29 -5.96 6.27
N ARG A 46 -9.71 -4.79 6.51
CA ARG A 46 -8.93 -4.05 5.52
C ARG A 46 -7.50 -3.90 5.97
N TYR A 47 -6.64 -3.56 5.03
CA TYR A 47 -5.25 -3.24 5.28
C TYR A 47 -4.96 -1.83 4.78
N GLY A 48 -3.86 -1.29 5.27
CA GLY A 48 -3.46 0.08 4.97
C GLY A 48 -2.07 0.38 5.50
N PHE A 49 -1.72 1.66 5.45
CA PHE A 49 -0.44 2.17 5.93
C PHE A 49 -0.66 3.24 6.99
N ARG A 50 0.12 3.16 8.07
CA ARG A 50 0.18 4.16 9.11
C ARG A 50 1.48 4.95 8.99
N ALA A 51 1.34 6.27 9.01
CA ALA A 51 2.49 7.15 9.01
C ALA A 51 3.22 7.12 10.36
N PRO A 52 4.56 7.19 10.37
CA PRO A 52 5.36 7.07 11.59
C PRO A 52 5.20 8.24 12.57
N TYR A 53 4.84 9.44 12.09
CA TYR A 53 4.99 10.68 12.87
C TYR A 53 3.69 11.39 13.23
N ASN A 54 2.56 11.03 12.62
CA ASN A 54 1.33 11.83 12.69
C ASN A 54 0.04 11.01 12.70
N ASP A 55 0.09 9.74 13.08
CA ASP A 55 -1.08 8.84 13.23
C ASP A 55 -2.01 8.75 12.00
N LEU A 56 -1.55 9.24 10.84
CA LEU A 56 -2.29 9.17 9.61
C LEU A 56 -2.40 7.71 9.19
N ILE A 57 -3.61 7.19 9.16
CA ILE A 57 -3.91 5.85 8.69
C ILE A 57 -4.65 5.96 7.36
N VAL A 58 -4.04 5.41 6.31
CA VAL A 58 -4.67 5.28 5.00
C VAL A 58 -5.06 3.83 4.79
N SER A 59 -6.36 3.58 4.82
CA SER A 59 -6.97 2.27 4.55
C SER A 59 -7.40 2.15 3.10
N GLY A 60 -7.64 0.94 2.63
CA GLY A 60 -8.31 0.72 1.34
C GLY A 60 -7.93 -0.59 0.67
N LEU A 61 -6.89 -1.26 1.17
CA LEU A 61 -6.41 -2.54 0.65
C LEU A 61 -7.29 -3.68 1.16
N ALA A 62 -7.63 -4.59 0.25
CA ALA A 62 -8.48 -5.74 0.56
C ALA A 62 -7.70 -6.87 1.25
N SER A 63 -6.38 -6.90 1.09
CA SER A 63 -5.54 -7.99 1.61
C SER A 63 -4.18 -7.53 2.14
N LEU A 64 -3.61 -8.34 3.04
CA LEU A 64 -2.25 -8.16 3.53
C LEU A 64 -1.22 -8.29 2.40
N GLN A 65 -1.50 -9.12 1.39
CA GLN A 65 -0.58 -9.33 0.28
C GLN A 65 -0.44 -8.07 -0.57
N GLU A 66 -1.53 -7.35 -0.84
CA GLU A 66 -1.46 -6.06 -1.54
C GLU A 66 -0.62 -5.05 -0.77
N ALA A 67 -0.80 -4.97 0.55
CA ALA A 67 -0.01 -4.05 1.38
C ALA A 67 1.49 -4.38 1.34
N LYS A 68 1.84 -5.67 1.38
CA LYS A 68 3.21 -6.14 1.26
C LYS A 68 3.78 -5.89 -0.13
N ASP A 69 3.01 -6.14 -1.17
CA ASP A 69 3.44 -5.95 -2.55
C ASP A 69 3.72 -4.45 -2.82
N ILE A 70 2.84 -3.54 -2.36
CA ILE A 70 3.05 -2.08 -2.45
C ILE A 70 4.31 -1.66 -1.69
N ALA A 71 4.53 -2.17 -0.48
CA ALA A 71 5.72 -1.87 0.31
C ALA A 71 7.01 -2.42 -0.32
N GLU A 72 6.98 -3.63 -0.88
CA GLU A 72 8.12 -4.25 -1.55
C GLU A 72 8.48 -3.53 -2.87
N CYS A 73 7.47 -3.07 -3.62
CA CYS A 73 7.63 -2.31 -4.85
C CYS A 73 7.96 -0.83 -4.62
N ARG A 74 8.04 -0.41 -3.37
CA ARG A 74 8.38 0.94 -2.97
C ARG A 74 7.35 2.02 -3.34
N MET A 75 6.07 1.69 -3.23
CA MET A 75 4.95 2.50 -3.75
C MET A 75 4.04 3.08 -2.66
N ILE A 76 4.42 3.03 -1.38
CA ILE A 76 3.52 3.41 -0.27
C ILE A 76 3.09 4.87 -0.38
N THR A 77 4.01 5.81 -0.61
CA THR A 77 3.70 7.24 -0.74
C THR A 77 2.72 7.50 -1.88
N SER A 78 2.97 6.92 -3.07
CA SER A 78 2.09 7.08 -4.23
C SER A 78 0.69 6.52 -3.98
N TYR A 79 0.59 5.39 -3.25
CA TYR A 79 -0.69 4.83 -2.83
C TYR A 79 -1.43 5.77 -1.85
N VAL A 80 -0.71 6.28 -0.85
CA VAL A 80 -1.23 7.19 0.16
C VAL A 80 -1.77 8.47 -0.47
N GLU A 81 -1.00 9.10 -1.36
CA GLU A 81 -1.42 10.33 -2.06
C GLU A 81 -2.70 10.11 -2.87
N MET A 82 -2.81 8.98 -3.58
CA MET A 82 -4.00 8.66 -4.35
C MET A 82 -5.23 8.46 -3.45
N GLU A 83 -5.11 7.71 -2.36
CA GLU A 83 -6.25 7.49 -1.45
C GLU A 83 -6.65 8.79 -0.73
N LEU A 84 -5.69 9.65 -0.36
CA LEU A 84 -5.99 10.98 0.18
C LEU A 84 -6.76 11.85 -0.82
N GLN A 85 -6.38 11.81 -2.10
CA GLN A 85 -7.12 12.49 -3.17
C GLN A 85 -8.55 11.94 -3.31
N ARG A 86 -8.72 10.61 -3.25
CA ARG A 86 -10.05 9.96 -3.31
C ARG A 86 -10.97 10.34 -2.16
N GLN A 87 -10.44 10.59 -0.97
CA GLN A 87 -11.23 11.00 0.20
C GLN A 87 -11.57 12.50 0.21
N THR A 88 -10.89 13.30 -0.61
CA THR A 88 -11.09 14.75 -0.69
C THR A 88 -12.13 15.16 -1.75
N TYR A 89 -12.50 14.24 -2.66
CA TYR A 89 -13.48 14.43 -3.72
C TYR A 89 -14.81 13.74 -3.42
#